data_AF-A0A3D4BB58-F1
#
_entry.id   AF-A0A3D4BB58-F1
#
_cell.length_a   1.000
_cell.length_b   1.000
_cell.length_c   1.000
_cell.angle_alpha   90.00
_cell.angle_beta   90.00
_cell.angle_gamma   90.00
#
_symmetry.space_group_name_H-M   'P 1'
#
loop_
_entity.id
_entity.type
_entity.pdbx_description
1 polymer ?
#
loop_
_entity_poly.entity_id
_entity_poly.type
_entity_poly.pdbx_seq_one_letter_code
_entity_poly.pdbx_strand_id
1 'polypeptide(L)' 'MYETFYDVIKRYPILDLIWNTSLVRIDLFRDEFPDVEVYAKTEMFNPGGSIKDRS' A
#
# COMPACT_ATOMS: atom_id res chain seq x y z
N MET A 1 27.20 13.51 9.09
CA MET A 1 26.62 12.18 9.37
C MET A 1 25.17 12.27 8.97
N TYR A 2 24.76 11.55 7.92
CA TYR A 2 23.37 11.60 7.46
C TYR A 2 22.53 10.64 8.29
N GLU A 3 21.31 11.06 8.61
CA GLU A 3 20.31 10.20 9.26
C GLU A 3 19.91 9.07 8.30
N THR A 4 19.83 7.83 8.78
CA THR A 4 19.35 6.71 7.98
C THR A 4 17.82 6.65 8.00
N PHE A 5 17.22 5.93 7.04
CA PHE A 5 15.78 5.69 7.05
C PHE A 5 15.31 4.98 8.35
N TYR A 6 16.14 4.10 8.91
CA TYR A 6 15.85 3.44 10.19
C TYR A 6 15.83 4.41 11.36
N ASP A 7 16.72 5.42 11.37
CA ASP A 7 16.72 6.45 12.40
C ASP A 7 15.44 7.30 12.33
N VAL A 8 14.96 7.60 11.11
CA VAL A 8 13.69 8.30 10.88
C VAL A 8 12.49 7.48 11.36
N ILE A 9 12.40 6.18 11.00
CA ILE A 9 11.34 5.29 11.49
C ILE A 9 11.38 5.19 13.01
N LYS A 10 12.56 5.08 13.62
CA LYS A 10 12.70 5.02 15.07
C LYS A 10 12.15 6.27 15.76
N ARG A 11 12.28 7.44 15.13
CA ARG A 11 11.71 8.70 15.62
C ARG A 11 10.19 8.79 15.37
N TYR A 12 9.71 8.22 14.26
CA TYR A 12 8.31 8.24 13.85
C TYR A 12 7.79 6.82 13.56
N PRO A 13 7.46 6.03 14.61
CA PRO A 13 7.10 4.61 14.45
C PRO A 13 5.90 4.34 13.53
N ILE A 14 5.01 5.32 13.36
CA ILE A 14 3.87 5.21 12.45
C ILE A 14 4.28 5.04 10.97
N LEU A 15 5.47 5.52 10.59
CA LEU A 15 5.98 5.38 9.22
C LEU A 15 6.28 3.91 8.88
N ASP A 16 6.45 3.05 9.88
CA ASP A 16 6.64 1.60 9.72
C ASP A 16 5.36 0.89 9.23
N LEU A 17 4.21 1.54 9.34
CA LEU A 17 2.91 1.04 8.88
C LEU A 17 2.61 1.42 7.43
N ILE A 18 3.41 2.31 6.82
CA ILE A 18 3.29 2.61 5.39
C ILE A 18 3.79 1.38 4.62
N TRP A 19 3.27 1.16 3.41
CA TRP A 19 3.59 0.00 2.56
C TRP A 19 2.81 -1.26 2.95
N ASN A 20 3.22 -2.42 2.41
CA ASN A 20 2.65 -3.75 2.65
C ASN A 20 1.10 -3.87 2.69
N THR A 21 0.39 -2.99 1.98
CA THR A 21 -1.08 -3.02 1.89
C THR A 21 -1.54 -4.28 1.15
N SER A 22 -2.75 -4.77 1.41
CA SER A 22 -3.22 -6.01 0.78
C SER A 22 -3.41 -5.85 -0.74
N LEU A 23 -3.08 -6.91 -1.49
CA LEU A 23 -3.48 -7.07 -2.89
C LEU A 23 -4.76 -7.92 -2.90
N VAL A 24 -5.86 -7.35 -3.38
CA VAL A 24 -7.18 -8.00 -3.38
C VAL A 24 -7.64 -8.26 -4.81
N ARG A 25 -8.24 -9.41 -5.05
CA ARG A 25 -8.88 -9.77 -6.32
C ARG A 25 -10.19 -9.01 -6.48
N ILE A 26 -10.46 -8.50 -7.68
CA ILE A 26 -11.72 -7.85 -8.06
C ILE A 26 -12.45 -8.77 -9.04
N ASP A 27 -13.54 -9.38 -8.59
CA ASP A 27 -14.34 -10.31 -9.41
C ASP A 27 -15.46 -9.64 -10.22
N LEU A 28 -15.58 -8.30 -10.15
CA LEU A 28 -16.66 -7.54 -10.81
C LEU A 28 -16.73 -7.77 -12.33
N PHE A 29 -15.59 -7.98 -12.98
CA PHE A 29 -15.46 -8.04 -14.43
C PHE A 29 -15.30 -9.47 -14.98
N ARG A 30 -15.49 -10.48 -14.12
CA ARG A 30 -15.17 -11.87 -14.45
C ARG A 30 -16.01 -12.42 -15.61
N ASP A 31 -17.28 -12.04 -15.70
CA ASP A 31 -18.17 -12.53 -16.75
C ASP A 31 -17.90 -11.85 -18.11
N GLU A 32 -17.50 -10.58 -18.07
CA GLU A 32 -17.19 -9.77 -19.27
C GLU A 32 -15.82 -10.13 -19.86
N PHE A 33 -14.86 -10.46 -18.99
CA PHE A 33 -13.48 -10.77 -19.36
C PHE A 33 -12.99 -12.04 -18.62
N PRO A 34 -13.46 -13.23 -19.03
CA PRO A 34 -13.18 -14.48 -18.31
C PRO A 34 -11.70 -14.88 -18.26
N ASP A 35 -10.89 -14.39 -19.21
CA ASP A 35 -9.46 -14.66 -19.29
C ASP A 35 -8.59 -13.58 -18.61
N VAL A 36 -9.20 -12.60 -17.94
CA VAL A 36 -8.51 -11.49 -17.27
C VAL A 36 -8.75 -11.54 -15.76
N GLU A 37 -7.67 -11.51 -14.99
CA GLU A 37 -7.75 -11.31 -13.54
C GLU A 37 -7.40 -9.86 -13.17
N VAL A 38 -8.29 -9.21 -12.43
CA VAL A 38 -8.09 -7.85 -11.94
C VAL A 38 -7.76 -7.89 -10.45
N TYR A 39 -6.71 -7.19 -10.06
CA TYR A 39 -6.32 -7.01 -8.67
C TYR A 39 -6.14 -5.53 -8.34
N ALA A 40 -6.46 -5.15 -7.12
CA ALA A 40 -6.22 -3.80 -6.60
C ALA A 40 -5.35 -3.85 -5.35
N LYS A 41 -4.43 -2.89 -5.25
CA LYS A 41 -3.72 -2.58 -4.01
C LYS A 41 -4.60 -1.68 -3.15
N THR A 42 -4.83 -2.11 -1.91
CA THR A 42 -5.68 -1.39 -0.95
C THR A 42 -4.92 -0.25 -0.25
N GLU A 43 -4.42 0.70 -1.05
CA GLU A 43 -3.57 1.80 -0.58
C GLU A 43 -4.26 2.78 0.40
N MET A 44 -5.58 2.71 0.52
CA MET A 44 -6.31 3.44 1.56
C MET A 44 -5.98 2.99 2.99
N PHE A 45 -5.35 1.82 3.16
CA PHE A 45 -4.93 1.31 4.47
C PHE A 45 -3.56 1.81 4.93
N ASN A 46 -2.85 2.63 4.14
CA ASN A 46 -1.73 3.37 4.71
C ASN A 46 -2.26 4.36 5.78
N PRO A 47 -1.47 4.74 6.80
CA PRO A 47 -1.94 5.55 7.94
C PRO A 47 -2.57 6.91 7.59
N GLY A 48 -2.08 7.58 6.55
CA GLY A 48 -2.61 8.82 5.99
C GLY A 48 -3.77 8.62 5.02
N GLY A 49 -4.20 7.37 4.81
CA GLY A 49 -5.40 7.01 4.08
C GLY A 49 -5.23 6.95 2.56
N SER A 50 -4.00 7.01 2.05
CA SER A 50 -3.76 6.97 0.60
C SER A 50 -2.36 6.50 0.21
N ILE A 51 -2.15 6.32 -1.10
CA ILE A 51 -0.83 6.00 -1.66
C ILE A 51 0.20 7.11 -1.45
N LYS A 52 -0.22 8.35 -1.14
CA LYS A 52 0.69 9.50 -1.03
C LYS A 52 1.63 9.44 0.18
N ASP A 53 1.34 8.57 1.14
CA ASP A 53 2.22 8.33 2.29
C ASP A 53 3.59 7.78 1.86
N ARG A 54 3.71 7.27 0.64
CA ARG A 54 4.90 6.63 0.08
C ARG A 54 5.97 7.61 -0.45
N SER A 55 5.65 8.89 -0.58
CA SER A 55 6.46 9.89 -1.31
C SER A 55 6.76 11.15 -0.50
#